data_AF-E5AUK4-F1
#
_entry.id   AF-E5AUK4-F1
#
_cell.length_a   1.000
_cell.length_b   1.000
_cell.length_c   1.000
_cell.angle_alpha   90.00
_cell.angle_beta   90.00
_cell.angle_gamma   90.00
#
_symmetry.space_group_name_H-M   'P 1'
#
loop_
_entity.id
_entity.type
_entity.pdbx_description
1 polymer ?
#
loop_
_entity_poly.entity_id
_entity_poly.type
_entity_poly.pdbx_seq_one_letter_code
_entity_poly.pdbx_strand_id
1 'polypeptide(L)'
;MGPKTPVPEGDLFRQPLREQINLKHPLVRLADLIDWDRLNTAMSASFVSQRGRPATSPRLIAGLLYLQHAFDLSDEDVRWQWLENPYWVRRETGKV
;
A
#
# COMPACT_ATOMS: atom_id res chain seq x y z
N MET A 1 27.35 5.78 -32.86
CA MET A 1 26.43 6.12 -31.77
C MET A 1 25.86 4.82 -31.22
N GLY A 2 26.18 4.45 -29.98
CA GLY A 2 25.62 3.24 -29.37
C GLY A 2 24.13 3.39 -29.08
N PRO A 3 23.36 2.28 -29.03
CA PRO A 3 21.92 2.35 -28.76
C PRO A 3 21.68 2.93 -27.37
N LYS A 4 20.86 3.98 -27.29
CA LYS A 4 20.41 4.54 -26.01
C LYS A 4 19.63 3.46 -25.27
N THR A 5 20.06 3.16 -24.06
CA THR A 5 19.32 2.33 -23.10
C THR A 5 17.88 2.85 -23.03
N PRO A 6 16.86 1.99 -23.18
CA PRO A 6 15.48 2.44 -23.03
C PRO A 6 15.28 2.88 -21.59
N VAL A 7 15.18 4.19 -21.40
CA VAL A 7 14.68 4.75 -20.14
C VAL A 7 13.25 4.19 -20.02
N PRO A 8 12.91 3.47 -18.94
CA PRO A 8 11.52 3.08 -18.75
C PRO A 8 10.73 4.38 -18.69
N GLU A 9 9.89 4.63 -19.71
CA GLU A 9 8.96 5.74 -19.72
C GLU A 9 8.11 5.60 -18.46
N GLY A 10 8.50 6.34 -17.42
CA GLY A 10 7.70 6.47 -16.22
C GLY A 10 6.34 6.95 -16.67
N ASP A 11 5.30 6.32 -16.15
CA ASP A 11 3.89 6.62 -16.41
C ASP A 11 3.64 8.14 -16.27
N LEU A 12 3.78 8.89 -17.37
CA LEU A 12 3.87 10.36 -17.41
C LEU A 12 2.63 11.04 -16.81
N PHE A 13 1.54 10.28 -16.70
CA PHE A 13 0.25 10.71 -16.19
C PHE A 13 -0.03 10.22 -14.77
N ARG A 14 0.86 9.42 -14.17
CA ARG A 14 0.78 9.02 -12.75
C ARG A 14 1.88 9.70 -11.97
N GLN A 15 1.54 10.82 -11.36
CA GLN A 15 2.32 11.36 -10.26
C GLN A 15 2.47 10.29 -9.17
N PRO A 16 3.71 9.94 -8.77
CA PRO A 16 3.96 9.03 -7.66
C PRO A 16 3.21 9.49 -6.42
N LEU A 17 2.60 8.56 -5.68
CA LEU A 17 1.87 8.87 -4.44
C LEU A 17 2.74 9.69 -3.46
N ARG A 18 4.05 9.41 -3.45
CA ARG A 18 5.04 10.13 -2.64
C ARG A 18 5.11 11.63 -2.94
N GLU A 19 4.75 12.05 -4.15
CA GLU A 19 4.70 13.46 -4.58
C GLU A 19 3.35 14.11 -4.24
N GLN A 20 2.32 13.32 -3.96
CA GLN A 20 0.97 13.78 -3.62
C GLN A 20 0.69 13.84 -2.12
N ILE A 21 1.52 13.17 -1.30
CA ILE A 21 1.35 13.09 0.16
C ILE A 21 2.44 13.87 0.89
N ASN A 22 2.11 14.44 2.05
CA ASN A 22 3.11 15.04 2.93
C ASN A 22 3.98 13.93 3.54
N LEU A 23 5.25 13.86 3.15
CA LEU A 23 6.20 12.87 3.68
C LEU A 23 6.49 13.05 5.18
N LYS A 24 6.20 14.22 5.76
CA LYS A 24 6.32 14.46 7.21
C LYS A 24 5.11 13.96 7.99
N HIS A 25 4.08 13.46 7.32
CA HIS A 25 2.87 12.97 7.99
C HIS A 25 3.21 11.79 8.92
N PRO A 26 2.65 11.75 10.15
CA PRO A 26 2.94 10.70 11.12
C PRO A 26 2.80 9.27 10.58
N LEU A 27 1.81 9.02 9.71
CA LEU A 27 1.61 7.70 9.10
C LEU A 27 2.72 7.30 8.11
N VAL A 28 3.29 8.26 7.39
CA VAL A 28 4.41 7.99 6.48
C VAL A 28 5.63 7.60 7.31
N ARG A 29 5.91 8.37 8.38
CA ARG A 29 7.00 8.07 9.31
C ARG A 29 6.82 6.74 10.01
N LEU A 30 5.59 6.42 10.47
CA LEU A 30 5.27 5.14 11.07
C LEU A 30 5.50 3.99 10.08
N ALA A 31 5.05 4.16 8.83
CA ALA A 31 5.25 3.15 7.81
C ALA A 31 6.73 2.92 7.48
N ASP A 32 7.60 3.92 7.60
CA ASP A 32 9.05 3.75 7.41
C ASP A 32 9.73 3.04 8.59
N LEU A 33 9.13 3.06 9.78
CA LEU A 33 9.66 2.38 10.98
C LEU A 33 9.26 0.90 11.07
N ILE A 34 8.24 0.48 10.31
CA ILE A 34 7.74 -0.90 10.34
C ILE A 34 8.58 -1.78 9.40
N ASP A 35 9.11 -2.87 9.94
CA ASP A 35 9.72 -3.93 9.15
C ASP A 35 8.64 -4.74 8.41
N TRP A 36 8.30 -4.28 7.20
CA TRP A 36 7.28 -4.90 6.38
C TRP A 36 7.69 -6.27 5.83
N ASP A 37 9.00 -6.53 5.65
CA ASP A 37 9.48 -7.80 5.13
C ASP A 37 9.26 -8.91 6.17
N ARG A 38 9.67 -8.64 7.42
CA ARG A 38 9.41 -9.54 8.54
C ARG A 38 7.92 -9.81 8.75
N LEU A 39 7.09 -8.76 8.65
CA LEU A 39 5.65 -8.89 8.77
C LEU A 39 5.07 -9.70 7.60
N ASN A 40 5.59 -9.52 6.39
CA ASN A 40 5.20 -10.28 5.23
C ASN A 40 5.61 -11.75 5.33
N THR A 41 6.81 -12.08 5.80
CA THR A 41 7.26 -13.46 6.02
C THR A 41 6.39 -14.17 7.06
N ALA A 42 6.13 -13.50 8.20
CA ALA A 42 5.30 -14.05 9.26
C ALA A 42 3.86 -14.34 8.79
N MET A 43 3.31 -13.45 7.98
CA MET A 43 1.94 -13.57 7.45
C MET A 43 1.89 -14.57 6.27
N SER A 44 2.93 -14.63 5.44
CA SER A 44 2.99 -15.52 4.27
C SER A 44 2.83 -16.99 4.64
N ALA A 45 3.31 -17.41 5.81
CA ALA A 45 3.10 -18.76 6.33
C ALA A 45 1.61 -19.10 6.58
N SER A 46 0.79 -18.09 6.93
CA SER A 46 -0.63 -18.24 7.24
C SER A 46 -1.55 -17.99 6.04
N PHE A 47 -1.09 -17.26 5.03
CA PHE A 47 -1.89 -16.89 3.85
C PHE A 47 -1.57 -17.71 2.58
N VAL A 48 -0.97 -18.90 2.70
CA VAL A 48 -0.71 -19.78 1.56
C VAL A 48 -2.02 -20.31 0.97
N SER A 49 -2.62 -19.56 0.05
CA SER A 49 -3.73 -20.06 -0.76
C SER A 49 -3.21 -20.77 -2.00
N GLN A 50 -3.40 -22.09 -2.08
CA GLN A 50 -3.02 -22.88 -3.27
C GLN A 50 -4.04 -22.79 -4.43
N ARG A 51 -5.23 -22.21 -4.19
CA ARG A 51 -6.25 -21.91 -5.20
C ARG A 51 -7.04 -20.66 -4.78
N GLY A 52 -6.98 -19.58 -5.56
CA GLY A 52 -7.79 -18.38 -5.34
C GLY A 52 -7.06 -17.05 -5.52
N ARG A 53 -7.70 -15.94 -5.12
CA ARG A 53 -7.11 -14.59 -5.15
C ARG A 53 -5.84 -14.58 -4.28
N PRO A 54 -4.72 -14.00 -4.76
CA PRO A 54 -3.51 -13.89 -3.95
C PRO A 54 -3.78 -13.15 -2.65
N ALA A 55 -3.01 -13.51 -1.61
CA ALA A 55 -3.12 -12.91 -0.30
C ALA A 55 -3.02 -11.38 -0.36
N THR A 56 -3.95 -10.71 0.31
CA THR A 56 -3.92 -9.25 0.45
C THR A 56 -2.62 -8.84 1.13
N SER A 57 -1.96 -7.79 0.61
CA SER A 57 -0.69 -7.27 1.16
C SER A 57 -0.81 -7.05 2.68
N PRO A 58 0.06 -7.62 3.53
CA PRO A 58 0.00 -7.44 4.98
C PRO A 58 0.06 -5.97 5.42
N ARG A 59 0.76 -5.14 4.64
CA ARG A 59 0.75 -3.68 4.81
C ARG A 59 -0.64 -3.03 4.67
N LEU A 60 -1.48 -3.55 3.78
CA LEU A 60 -2.86 -3.06 3.61
C LEU A 60 -3.71 -3.46 4.82
N ILE A 61 -3.63 -4.71 5.25
CA ILE A 61 -4.34 -5.20 6.45
C ILE A 61 -3.93 -4.39 7.68
N ALA A 62 -2.63 -4.18 7.89
CA ALA A 62 -2.11 -3.37 8.99
C ALA A 62 -2.59 -1.91 8.92
N GLY A 63 -2.64 -1.32 7.72
CA GLY A 63 -3.16 0.03 7.51
C GLY A 63 -4.66 0.16 7.83
N LEU A 64 -5.47 -0.81 7.40
CA LEU A 64 -6.91 -0.82 7.67
C LEU A 64 -7.18 -0.98 9.17
N LEU A 65 -6.52 -1.93 9.84
CA LEU A 65 -6.64 -2.12 11.28
C LEU A 65 -6.18 -0.88 12.05
N TYR A 66 -5.10 -0.23 11.62
CA TYR A 66 -4.66 1.01 12.24
C TYR A 66 -5.75 2.09 12.15
N LEU A 67 -6.36 2.30 10.98
CA LEU A 67 -7.39 3.33 10.81
C LEU A 67 -8.65 3.01 11.61
N GLN A 68 -9.05 1.74 11.64
CA GLN A 68 -10.16 1.26 12.44
C GLN A 68 -9.98 1.62 13.91
N HIS A 69 -8.81 1.29 14.48
CA HIS A 69 -8.54 1.50 15.89
C HIS A 69 -8.18 2.94 16.25
N ALA A 70 -7.50 3.68 15.38
CA ALA A 70 -7.07 5.05 15.67
C ALA A 70 -8.22 6.06 15.60
N PHE A 71 -9.26 5.78 14.83
CA PHE A 71 -10.40 6.67 14.60
C PHE A 71 -11.74 6.09 15.08
N ASP A 72 -11.72 4.94 15.78
CA ASP A 72 -12.91 4.25 16.31
C ASP A 72 -13.98 4.00 15.23
N LEU A 73 -13.52 3.57 14.05
CA LEU A 73 -14.37 3.38 12.87
C LEU A 73 -14.92 1.97 12.80
N SER A 74 -16.14 1.82 12.26
CA SER A 74 -16.65 0.51 11.85
C SER A 74 -15.94 0.02 10.58
N ASP A 75 -16.01 -1.28 10.28
CA ASP A 75 -15.41 -1.85 9.05
C ASP A 75 -15.95 -1.18 7.77
N GLU A 76 -17.21 -0.73 7.81
CA GLU A 76 -17.85 -0.05 6.68
C GLU A 76 -17.40 1.41 6.58
N ASP A 77 -17.25 2.11 7.70
CA ASP A 77 -16.74 3.49 7.73
C ASP A 77 -15.26 3.57 7.31
N VAL A 78 -14.45 2.56 7.69
CA VAL A 78 -13.05 2.46 7.24
C VAL A 78 -12.97 2.40 5.71
N ARG A 79 -13.93 1.72 5.05
CA ARG A 79 -13.99 1.63 3.59
C ARG A 79 -14.20 2.99 2.94
N TRP A 80 -15.14 3.77 3.46
CA TRP A 80 -15.44 5.12 2.95
C TRP A 80 -14.25 6.06 3.18
N GLN A 81 -13.71 6.03 4.39
CA GLN A 81 -12.60 6.88 4.80
C GLN A 81 -11.32 6.56 4.00
N TRP A 82 -11.09 5.28 3.67
CA TRP A 82 -10.00 4.85 2.80
C TRP A 82 -10.12 5.36 1.36
N LEU A 83 -11.33 5.40 0.80
CA LEU A 83 -11.57 5.87 -0.57
C LEU A 83 -11.38 7.38 -0.72
N GLU A 84 -11.68 8.14 0.32
CA GLU A 84 -11.66 9.61 0.30
C GLU A 84 -10.29 10.23 0.59
N ASN A 85 -9.32 9.47 1.11
CA ASN A 85 -8.03 10.03 1.52
C ASN A 85 -6.81 9.56 0.68
N PRO A 86 -6.11 10.49 0.02
CA PRO A 86 -4.88 10.17 -0.71
C PRO A 86 -3.74 9.63 0.17
N TYR A 87 -3.73 9.85 1.50
CA TYR A 87 -2.74 9.25 2.40
C TYR A 87 -2.89 7.72 2.56
N TRP A 88 -4.04 7.16 2.18
CA TRP A 88 -4.39 5.76 2.43
C TRP A 88 -4.53 4.96 1.14
N VAL A 89 -4.91 5.57 0.02
CA VAL A 89 -5.08 4.86 -1.26
C VAL A 89 -3.76 4.25 -1.78
N ARG A 90 -3.67 2.90 -1.72
CA ARG A 90 -2.78 2.12 -2.61
C ARG A 90 -3.61 1.58 -3.76
N ARG A 91 -3.37 2.07 -4.98
CA ARG A 91 -3.95 1.45 -6.18
C ARG A 91 -3.20 0.16 -6.46
N GLU A 92 -3.93 -0.94 -6.37
CA GLU A 92 -3.47 -2.27 -6.73
C GLU A 92 -3.13 -2.22 -8.22
N THR A 93 -1.83 -2.16 -8.55
CA THR A 93 -1.38 -2.41 -9.91
C THR A 93 -1.70 -3.86 -10.21
N GLY A 94 -2.81 -4.08 -10.90
CA GLY A 94 -3.03 -5.30 -11.65
C GLY A 94 -1.82 -5.53 -12.55
N LYS A 95 -1.16 -6.67 -12.35
CA LYS A 95 -0.35 -7.27 -13.39
C LYS A 95 -1.09 -8.54 -13.82
N VAL A 96 -1.28 -8.58 -15.15
CA VAL A 96 -1.61 -9.74 -15.99
C VAL A 96 -0.70 -10.91 -15.65
#